data_AF-A0A3S5JP23-F1
#
_entry.id   AF-A0A3S5JP23-F1
#
_cell.length_a   1.000
_cell.length_b   1.000
_cell.length_c   1.000
_cell.angle_alpha   90.00
_cell.angle_beta   90.00
_cell.angle_gamma   90.00
#
_symmetry.space_group_name_H-M   'P 1'
#
loop_
_entity.id
_entity.type
_entity.pdbx_description
1 polymer ?
#
loop_
_entity_poly.entity_id
_entity_poly.type
_entity_poly.pdbx_seq_one_letter_code
_entity_poly.pdbx_strand_id
1 'polypeptide(L)'
;MKLIKFTFLLIFPSVIIGQNTECGDRPVKPQRIENQTIKNYKDSENFINYKNNLKQWKYCTSPLGIDERESKRLENQKQKRLESQNEEPINKCGDRPDKPKRPKGTSIDEFRQTHVHILYREKLKIWKQCMSPKQLTEPVFSKKKEITKSPCGNKPNKPLREDGMDHEEYKQTSEYKIYRSELKIWKSCEEDYKKEVLWGDCGKKPKKPARNEGMNHEEYKQTSEYQTYRQSFKNWKKCIDSNKKE
;
A
#
# COMPACT_ATOMS: atom_id res chain seq x y z
N MET A 1 37.17 66.31 -13.33
CA MET A 1 36.07 65.32 -13.49
C MET A 1 36.70 63.98 -13.84
N LYS A 2 36.37 62.94 -13.07
CA LYS A 2 36.96 61.59 -13.13
C LYS A 2 36.32 60.81 -14.28
N LEU A 3 37.11 60.28 -15.21
CA LEU A 3 36.66 59.27 -16.17
C LEU A 3 37.04 57.89 -15.64
N ILE A 4 36.00 57.09 -15.44
CA ILE A 4 35.97 55.80 -14.76
C ILE A 4 36.47 54.71 -15.71
N LYS A 5 37.42 53.91 -15.23
CA LYS A 5 37.86 52.64 -15.82
C LYS A 5 36.69 51.65 -15.86
N PHE A 6 36.30 51.19 -17.05
CA PHE A 6 35.46 50.00 -17.19
C PHE A 6 36.34 48.80 -17.53
N THR A 7 36.87 48.15 -16.49
CA THR A 7 37.38 46.79 -16.58
C THR A 7 36.20 45.83 -16.60
N PHE A 8 35.95 45.22 -17.75
CA PHE A 8 35.09 44.05 -17.88
C PHE A 8 35.72 42.88 -17.12
N LEU A 9 35.32 42.70 -15.86
CA LEU A 9 35.49 41.45 -15.12
C LEU A 9 34.53 40.43 -15.74
N LEU A 10 35.06 39.60 -16.65
CA LEU A 10 34.43 38.35 -17.05
C LEU A 10 34.38 37.42 -15.84
N ILE A 11 33.29 37.51 -15.09
CA ILE A 11 32.89 36.50 -14.12
C ILE A 11 32.42 35.30 -14.93
N PHE A 12 33.33 34.36 -15.19
CA PHE A 12 32.91 33.01 -15.57
C PHE A 12 32.12 32.46 -14.38
N PRO A 13 30.83 32.11 -14.54
CA PRO A 13 30.15 31.35 -13.50
C PRO A 13 30.89 30.02 -13.41
N SER A 14 31.58 29.82 -12.31
CA SER A 14 32.08 28.53 -11.87
C SER A 14 30.88 27.59 -11.87
N VAL A 15 30.70 26.85 -12.96
CA VAL A 15 29.79 25.73 -13.00
C VAL A 15 30.37 24.73 -12.01
N ILE A 16 29.89 24.83 -10.77
CA ILE A 16 30.04 23.77 -9.79
C ILE A 16 29.21 22.62 -10.37
N ILE A 17 29.88 21.77 -11.16
CA ILE A 17 29.40 20.43 -11.51
C ILE A 17 29.48 19.62 -10.22
N GLY A 18 28.61 19.96 -9.27
CA GLY A 18 28.31 19.15 -8.12
C GLY A 18 27.10 18.33 -8.49
N GLN A 19 27.32 17.10 -8.96
CA GLN A 19 26.41 15.96 -8.85
C GLN A 19 27.03 14.72 -9.51
N ASN A 20 27.96 14.10 -8.80
CA ASN A 20 28.28 12.68 -8.97
C ASN A 20 28.45 12.07 -7.58
N THR A 21 27.32 11.88 -6.89
CA THR A 21 27.23 11.33 -5.53
C THR A 21 27.70 9.87 -5.43
N GLU A 22 27.95 9.19 -6.55
CA GLU A 22 28.33 7.77 -6.56
C GLU A 22 29.82 7.50 -6.24
N CYS A 23 30.72 8.47 -6.46
CA CYS A 23 32.15 8.30 -6.17
C CYS A 23 32.58 8.78 -4.77
N GLY A 24 31.65 9.35 -4.01
CA GLY A 24 31.93 9.98 -2.73
C GLY A 24 32.84 11.21 -2.82
N ASP A 25 33.15 11.76 -1.65
CA ASP A 25 33.98 12.95 -1.52
C ASP A 25 35.46 12.67 -1.80
N ARG A 26 36.17 13.71 -2.25
CA ARG A 26 37.61 13.64 -2.49
C ARG A 26 38.34 13.34 -1.16
N PRO A 27 39.22 12.32 -1.10
CA PRO A 27 39.98 12.02 0.10
C PRO A 27 40.81 13.22 0.58
N VAL A 28 40.82 13.46 1.89
CA VAL A 28 41.56 14.54 2.53
C VAL A 28 42.97 14.06 2.89
N LYS A 29 43.98 14.89 2.59
CA LYS A 29 45.38 14.56 2.91
C LYS A 29 45.58 14.61 4.43
N PRO A 30 46.11 13.55 5.05
CA PRO A 30 46.34 13.54 6.50
C PRO A 30 47.41 14.58 6.86
N GLN A 31 47.27 15.23 8.01
CA GLN A 31 48.29 16.17 8.49
C GLN A 31 49.51 15.42 9.02
N ARG A 32 50.70 16.03 8.86
CA ARG A 32 51.94 15.49 9.40
C ARG A 32 52.05 15.89 10.88
N ILE A 33 52.37 14.94 11.76
CA ILE A 33 52.61 15.19 13.18
C ILE A 33 53.95 15.92 13.35
N GLU A 34 54.05 16.84 14.31
CA GLU A 34 55.21 17.75 14.47
C GLU A 34 56.57 17.04 14.59
N ASN A 35 56.61 15.86 15.24
CA ASN A 35 57.86 15.10 15.45
C ASN A 35 58.16 14.04 14.38
N GLN A 36 57.39 14.01 13.28
CA GLN A 36 57.55 13.00 12.23
C GLN A 36 58.42 13.52 11.07
N THR A 37 59.45 12.76 10.70
CA THR A 37 60.25 13.08 9.50
C THR A 37 59.40 12.92 8.24
N ILE A 38 59.76 13.65 7.17
CA ILE A 38 59.02 13.59 5.88
C ILE A 38 58.99 12.16 5.32
N LYS A 39 60.09 11.41 5.48
CA LYS A 39 60.21 10.03 5.04
C LYS A 39 59.23 9.14 5.81
N ASN A 40 59.26 9.19 7.14
CA ASN A 40 58.36 8.41 8.00
C ASN A 40 56.88 8.76 7.80
N TYR A 41 56.56 10.02 7.44
CA TYR A 41 55.21 10.43 7.09
C TYR A 41 54.73 9.81 5.77
N LYS A 42 55.58 9.78 4.75
CA LYS A 42 55.24 9.17 3.45
C LYS A 42 55.10 7.66 3.54
N ASP A 43 55.86 7.03 4.44
CA ASP A 43 55.81 5.58 4.68
C ASP A 43 54.72 5.20 5.70
N SER A 44 54.01 6.19 6.28
CA SER A 44 52.92 5.94 7.22
C SER A 44 51.69 5.36 6.53
N GLU A 45 51.00 4.46 7.22
CA GLU A 45 49.76 3.83 6.75
C GLU A 45 48.70 4.87 6.35
N ASN A 46 48.54 5.93 7.14
CA ASN A 46 47.59 7.02 6.85
C ASN A 46 47.86 7.68 5.50
N PHE A 47 49.13 7.93 5.17
CA PHE A 47 49.50 8.56 3.90
C PHE A 47 49.38 7.59 2.72
N ILE A 48 49.75 6.32 2.92
CA ILE A 48 49.60 5.25 1.91
C ILE A 48 48.12 5.06 1.59
N ASN A 49 47.26 4.94 2.59
CA ASN A 49 45.81 4.81 2.43
C ASN A 49 45.21 6.02 1.73
N TYR A 50 45.64 7.24 2.10
CA TYR A 50 45.25 8.46 1.39
C TYR A 50 45.62 8.40 -0.10
N LYS A 51 46.84 7.97 -0.44
CA LYS A 51 47.30 7.86 -1.83
C LYS A 51 46.50 6.84 -2.63
N ASN A 52 46.21 5.69 -2.03
CA ASN A 52 45.40 4.63 -2.64
C ASN A 52 43.96 5.11 -2.88
N ASN A 53 43.33 5.69 -1.86
CA ASN A 53 41.97 6.23 -1.97
C ASN A 53 41.91 7.36 -3.01
N LEU A 54 42.91 8.23 -3.06
CA LEU A 54 42.97 9.29 -4.07
C LEU A 54 43.10 8.73 -5.49
N LYS A 55 43.88 7.65 -5.68
CA LYS A 55 44.00 6.98 -6.98
C LYS A 55 42.67 6.38 -7.41
N GLN A 56 41.98 5.70 -6.50
CA GLN A 56 40.65 5.12 -6.75
C GLN A 56 39.62 6.21 -7.06
N TRP A 57 39.59 7.30 -6.29
CA TRP A 57 38.68 8.42 -6.52
C TRP A 57 38.92 9.09 -7.88
N LYS A 58 40.19 9.31 -8.26
CA LYS A 58 40.56 9.83 -9.58
C LYS A 58 40.13 8.92 -10.71
N TYR A 59 40.26 7.61 -10.53
CA TYR A 59 39.77 6.63 -11.51
C TYR A 59 38.24 6.67 -11.61
N CYS A 60 37.55 6.64 -10.46
CA CYS A 60 36.08 6.68 -10.36
C CYS A 60 35.48 7.91 -11.05
N THR A 61 36.17 9.04 -10.99
CA THR A 61 35.75 10.32 -11.60
C THR A 61 36.33 10.55 -13.00
N SER A 62 37.19 9.66 -13.49
CA SER A 62 37.72 9.75 -14.85
C SER A 62 36.69 9.27 -15.88
N PRO A 63 36.74 9.77 -17.13
CA PRO A 63 35.85 9.31 -18.19
C PRO A 63 35.82 7.78 -18.34
N LEU A 64 37.01 7.13 -18.31
CA LEU A 64 37.13 5.67 -18.38
C LEU A 64 36.40 4.96 -17.23
N GLY A 65 36.53 5.45 -16.00
CA GLY A 65 35.88 4.85 -14.83
C GLY A 65 34.37 5.12 -14.75
N ILE A 66 33.87 6.13 -15.46
CA ILE A 66 32.44 6.39 -15.64
C ILE A 66 31.90 5.41 -16.69
N ASP A 67 32.53 5.31 -17.85
CA ASP A 67 32.12 4.43 -18.95
C ASP A 67 32.06 2.95 -18.51
N GLU A 68 33.08 2.46 -17.79
CA GLU A 68 33.07 1.09 -17.26
C GLU A 68 31.92 0.84 -16.27
N ARG A 69 31.58 1.84 -15.45
CA ARG A 69 30.48 1.73 -14.48
C ARG A 69 29.13 1.73 -15.17
N GLU A 70 28.93 2.63 -16.11
CA GLU A 70 27.70 2.68 -16.90
C GLU A 70 27.51 1.39 -17.69
N SER A 71 28.58 0.85 -18.29
CA SER A 71 28.56 -0.44 -18.98
C SER A 71 28.14 -1.59 -18.04
N LYS A 72 28.75 -1.69 -16.85
CA LYS A 72 28.38 -2.71 -15.85
C LYS A 72 26.95 -2.54 -15.35
N ARG A 73 26.49 -1.30 -15.16
CA ARG A 73 25.11 -1.01 -14.74
C ARG A 73 24.11 -1.44 -15.81
N LEU A 74 24.42 -1.18 -17.08
CA LEU A 74 23.61 -1.58 -18.22
C LEU A 74 23.56 -3.11 -18.36
N GLU A 75 24.69 -3.79 -18.18
CA GLU A 75 24.79 -5.25 -18.22
C GLU A 75 23.96 -5.91 -17.11
N ASN A 76 24.09 -5.44 -15.88
CA ASN A 76 23.27 -5.88 -14.75
C ASN A 76 21.76 -5.64 -14.99
N GLN A 77 21.41 -4.54 -15.64
CA GLN A 77 20.01 -4.25 -15.97
C GLN A 77 19.48 -5.19 -17.07
N LYS A 78 20.30 -5.50 -18.08
CA LYS A 78 19.97 -6.49 -19.11
C LYS A 78 19.79 -7.88 -18.50
N GLN A 79 20.66 -8.28 -17.59
CA GLN A 79 20.59 -9.58 -16.91
C GLN A 79 19.32 -9.69 -16.05
N LYS A 80 18.99 -8.66 -15.26
CA LYS A 80 17.72 -8.63 -14.50
C LYS A 80 16.48 -8.69 -15.41
N ARG A 81 16.53 -8.05 -16.59
CA ARG A 81 15.42 -8.14 -17.56
C ARG A 81 15.29 -9.55 -18.13
N LEU A 82 16.39 -10.21 -18.46
CA LEU A 82 16.40 -11.60 -18.92
C LEU A 82 15.88 -12.56 -17.85
N GLU A 83 16.28 -12.39 -16.60
CA GLU A 83 15.74 -13.15 -15.46
C GLU A 83 14.23 -12.94 -15.30
N SER A 84 13.75 -11.70 -15.41
CA SER A 84 12.30 -11.39 -15.34
C SER A 84 11.48 -11.88 -16.54
N GLN A 85 12.12 -12.14 -17.69
CA GLN A 85 11.46 -12.65 -18.89
C GLN A 85 11.40 -14.19 -18.92
N ASN A 86 12.34 -14.86 -18.26
CA ASN A 86 12.35 -16.32 -18.13
C ASN A 86 11.44 -16.83 -17.00
N GLU A 87 10.97 -15.96 -16.10
CA GLU A 87 9.82 -16.25 -15.25
C GLU A 87 8.54 -16.08 -16.09
N GLU A 88 8.18 -17.10 -16.88
CA GLU A 88 6.79 -17.23 -17.31
C GLU A 88 5.92 -17.15 -16.03
N PRO A 89 4.87 -16.29 -15.99
CA PRO A 89 3.98 -16.27 -14.85
C PRO A 89 3.27 -17.62 -14.83
N ILE A 90 3.80 -18.57 -14.06
CA ILE A 90 3.14 -19.83 -13.78
C ILE A 90 1.79 -19.44 -13.20
N ASN A 91 0.73 -19.54 -14.01
CA ASN A 91 -0.61 -19.25 -13.57
C ASN A 91 -1.01 -20.36 -12.59
N LYS A 92 -0.64 -20.16 -11.32
CA LYS A 92 -0.93 -21.07 -10.20
C LYS A 92 -2.43 -21.35 -10.03
N CYS A 93 -3.28 -20.56 -10.69
CA CYS A 93 -4.74 -20.57 -10.60
C CYS A 93 -5.43 -21.34 -11.73
N GLY A 94 -4.68 -21.78 -12.75
CA GLY A 94 -5.22 -22.42 -13.95
C GLY A 94 -6.09 -21.51 -14.81
N ASP A 95 -6.72 -22.10 -15.82
CA ASP A 95 -7.57 -21.37 -16.76
C ASP A 95 -8.91 -20.92 -16.16
N ARG A 96 -9.45 -19.85 -16.72
CA ARG A 96 -10.76 -19.33 -16.33
C ARG A 96 -11.82 -20.39 -16.65
N PRO A 97 -12.72 -20.72 -15.71
CA PRO A 97 -13.77 -21.71 -15.98
C PRO A 97 -14.73 -21.21 -17.07
N ASP A 98 -15.11 -22.11 -17.96
CA ASP A 98 -16.04 -21.83 -19.04
C ASP A 98 -17.46 -21.59 -18.55
N LYS A 99 -18.11 -20.58 -19.12
CA LYS A 99 -19.49 -20.23 -18.77
C LYS A 99 -20.44 -21.27 -19.36
N PRO A 100 -21.29 -21.93 -18.54
CA PRO A 100 -22.23 -22.92 -19.04
C PRO A 100 -23.27 -22.25 -19.94
N LYS A 101 -23.62 -22.92 -21.03
CA LYS A 101 -24.65 -22.48 -21.96
C LYS A 101 -26.02 -22.72 -21.33
N ARG A 102 -26.89 -21.70 -21.39
CA ARG A 102 -28.28 -21.84 -20.96
C ARG A 102 -29.03 -22.75 -21.94
N PRO A 103 -29.75 -23.78 -21.48
CA PRO A 103 -30.60 -24.60 -22.34
C PRO A 103 -31.68 -23.74 -23.01
N LYS A 104 -32.11 -24.14 -24.22
CA LYS A 104 -33.21 -23.44 -24.92
C LYS A 104 -34.52 -23.68 -24.15
N GLY A 105 -35.31 -22.63 -23.96
CA GLY A 105 -36.63 -22.70 -23.30
C GLY A 105 -36.65 -22.52 -21.78
N THR A 106 -35.48 -22.45 -21.10
CA THR A 106 -35.43 -22.24 -19.64
C THR A 106 -35.33 -20.76 -19.28
N SER A 107 -36.04 -20.33 -18.23
CA SER A 107 -35.92 -18.97 -17.72
C SER A 107 -34.53 -18.72 -17.12
N ILE A 108 -34.13 -17.45 -17.02
CA ILE A 108 -32.82 -17.09 -16.45
C ILE A 108 -32.72 -17.52 -14.99
N ASP A 109 -33.80 -17.39 -14.24
CA ASP A 109 -33.79 -17.66 -12.81
C ASP A 109 -33.82 -19.16 -12.50
N GLU A 110 -34.54 -19.96 -13.28
CA GLU A 110 -34.42 -21.43 -13.23
C GLU A 110 -33.00 -21.88 -13.59
N PHE A 111 -32.41 -21.33 -14.65
CA PHE A 111 -31.04 -21.67 -15.04
C PHE A 111 -30.02 -21.34 -13.93
N ARG A 112 -30.23 -20.26 -13.17
CA ARG A 112 -29.39 -19.89 -12.02
C ARG A 112 -29.46 -20.87 -10.86
N GLN A 113 -30.57 -21.59 -10.72
CA GLN A 113 -30.75 -22.60 -9.69
C GLN A 113 -30.20 -23.98 -10.13
N THR A 114 -29.91 -24.18 -11.41
CA THR A 114 -29.32 -25.44 -11.88
C THR A 114 -27.95 -25.69 -11.25
N HIS A 115 -27.68 -26.95 -10.92
CA HIS A 115 -26.41 -27.40 -10.34
C HIS A 115 -25.20 -26.98 -11.19
N VAL A 116 -25.34 -27.00 -12.52
CA VAL A 116 -24.30 -26.59 -13.48
C VAL A 116 -23.94 -25.10 -13.32
N HIS A 117 -24.93 -24.21 -13.17
CA HIS A 117 -24.65 -22.80 -12.98
C HIS A 117 -24.05 -22.51 -11.59
N ILE A 118 -24.51 -23.20 -10.55
CA ILE A 118 -23.99 -23.08 -9.18
C ILE A 118 -22.50 -23.45 -9.14
N LEU A 119 -22.13 -24.62 -9.67
CA LEU A 119 -20.73 -25.07 -9.73
C LEU A 119 -19.84 -24.11 -10.53
N TYR A 120 -20.34 -23.58 -11.66
CA TYR A 120 -19.61 -22.55 -12.42
C TYR A 120 -19.35 -21.30 -11.58
N ARG A 121 -20.32 -20.83 -10.79
CA ARG A 121 -20.16 -19.65 -9.93
C ARG A 121 -19.12 -19.87 -8.84
N GLU A 122 -19.09 -21.06 -8.24
CA GLU A 122 -18.11 -21.45 -7.23
C GLU A 122 -16.70 -21.48 -7.83
N LYS A 123 -16.50 -22.20 -8.94
CA LYS A 123 -15.22 -22.25 -9.65
C LYS A 123 -14.74 -20.87 -10.08
N LEU A 124 -15.64 -20.03 -10.60
CA LEU A 124 -15.31 -18.67 -11.01
C LEU A 124 -14.90 -17.79 -9.81
N LYS A 125 -15.51 -17.98 -8.64
CA LYS A 125 -15.15 -17.25 -7.42
C LYS A 125 -13.75 -17.62 -6.95
N ILE A 126 -13.43 -18.91 -6.93
CA ILE A 126 -12.09 -19.42 -6.58
C ILE A 126 -11.04 -18.88 -7.55
N TRP A 127 -11.31 -18.97 -8.86
CA TRP A 127 -10.41 -18.45 -9.89
C TRP A 127 -10.17 -16.94 -9.75
N LYS A 128 -11.23 -16.16 -9.51
CA LYS A 128 -11.11 -14.71 -9.25
C LYS A 128 -10.33 -14.37 -7.99
N GLN A 129 -10.48 -15.16 -6.92
CA GLN A 129 -9.71 -14.98 -5.70
C GLN A 129 -8.23 -15.24 -5.94
N CYS A 130 -7.91 -16.30 -6.70
CA CYS A 130 -6.55 -16.67 -7.02
C CYS A 130 -5.87 -15.65 -7.96
N MET A 131 -6.60 -15.13 -8.96
CA MET A 131 -6.09 -14.14 -9.92
C MET A 131 -6.10 -12.69 -9.41
N SER A 132 -6.68 -12.42 -8.23
CA SER A 132 -6.74 -11.06 -7.69
C SER A 132 -5.35 -10.63 -7.21
N PRO A 133 -4.78 -9.52 -7.72
CA PRO A 133 -3.54 -8.96 -7.19
C PRO A 133 -3.83 -8.29 -5.84
N LYS A 134 -3.90 -9.10 -4.77
CA LYS A 134 -4.02 -8.63 -3.39
C LYS A 134 -3.20 -9.51 -2.46
N GLN A 135 -1.93 -9.14 -2.27
CA GLN A 135 -1.51 -8.86 -0.90
C GLN A 135 -2.42 -7.71 -0.42
N LEU A 136 -3.51 -8.03 0.29
CA LEU A 136 -4.30 -7.13 1.16
C LEU A 136 -5.61 -7.85 1.52
N THR A 137 -5.67 -8.29 2.77
CA THR A 137 -6.77 -9.00 3.46
C THR A 137 -6.98 -10.46 3.05
N GLU A 138 -6.06 -11.33 3.48
CA GLU A 138 -6.55 -12.48 4.23
C GLU A 138 -7.47 -11.93 5.34
N PRO A 139 -8.70 -12.43 5.53
CA PRO A 139 -9.33 -12.23 6.83
C PRO A 139 -8.36 -12.83 7.85
N VAL A 140 -7.85 -12.02 8.77
CA VAL A 140 -6.94 -12.39 9.87
C VAL A 140 -7.59 -13.38 10.87
N PHE A 141 -8.64 -14.09 10.46
CA PHE A 141 -9.31 -15.11 11.25
C PHE A 141 -9.35 -16.42 10.45
N SER A 142 -8.18 -17.03 10.31
CA SER A 142 -8.03 -18.49 10.24
C SER A 142 -7.79 -19.11 11.62
N LYS A 143 -8.15 -18.41 12.72
CA LYS A 143 -8.67 -19.13 13.88
C LYS A 143 -10.01 -19.71 13.41
N LYS A 144 -10.19 -21.03 13.51
CA LYS A 144 -11.51 -21.67 13.52
C LYS A 144 -12.32 -20.97 14.62
N LYS A 145 -12.91 -19.81 14.33
CA LYS A 145 -13.93 -19.22 15.16
C LYS A 145 -15.09 -20.19 15.04
N GLU A 146 -15.37 -20.90 16.11
CA GLU A 146 -16.71 -21.42 16.34
C GLU A 146 -17.68 -20.36 15.84
N ILE A 147 -18.56 -20.75 14.92
CA ILE A 147 -19.54 -19.83 14.33
C ILE A 147 -20.45 -19.41 15.47
N THR A 148 -20.07 -18.33 16.16
CA THR A 148 -20.92 -17.67 17.14
C THR A 148 -22.07 -17.13 16.29
N LYS A 149 -23.21 -17.81 16.33
CA LYS A 149 -24.40 -17.37 15.62
C LYS A 149 -24.68 -15.94 16.06
N SER A 150 -24.84 -15.04 15.09
CA SER A 150 -25.13 -13.64 15.35
C SER A 150 -26.33 -13.51 16.29
N PRO A 151 -26.26 -12.66 17.34
CA PRO A 151 -27.39 -12.44 18.25
C PRO A 151 -28.55 -11.70 17.59
N CYS A 152 -28.36 -11.22 16.35
CA CYS A 152 -29.34 -10.45 15.58
C CYS A 152 -30.53 -11.27 15.05
N GLY A 153 -30.58 -12.57 15.36
CA GLY A 153 -31.62 -13.49 14.90
C GLY A 153 -31.51 -13.81 13.41
N ASN A 154 -32.54 -14.47 12.88
CA ASN A 154 -32.59 -14.87 11.48
C ASN A 154 -32.85 -13.66 10.59
N LYS A 155 -32.23 -13.67 9.41
CA LYS A 155 -32.51 -12.69 8.37
C LYS A 155 -33.97 -12.81 7.93
N PRO A 156 -34.73 -11.70 7.84
CA PRO A 156 -36.11 -11.75 7.39
C PRO A 156 -36.20 -12.24 5.94
N ASN A 157 -37.23 -13.03 5.66
CA ASN A 157 -37.46 -13.58 4.33
C ASN A 157 -38.18 -12.56 3.45
N LYS A 158 -37.73 -12.44 2.20
CA LYS A 158 -38.38 -11.56 1.24
C LYS A 158 -39.74 -12.16 0.88
N PRO A 159 -40.85 -11.41 1.00
CA PRO A 159 -42.17 -11.90 0.62
C PRO A 159 -42.19 -12.23 -0.88
N LEU A 160 -42.94 -13.26 -1.26
CA LEU A 160 -43.11 -13.61 -2.66
C LEU A 160 -43.95 -12.53 -3.35
N ARG A 161 -43.61 -12.22 -4.60
CA ARG A 161 -44.45 -11.36 -5.43
C ARG A 161 -45.46 -12.26 -6.14
N GLU A 162 -46.73 -11.91 -6.07
CA GLU A 162 -47.78 -12.62 -6.83
C GLU A 162 -47.54 -12.50 -8.34
N ASP A 163 -47.93 -13.54 -9.07
CA ASP A 163 -47.77 -13.59 -10.52
C ASP A 163 -48.62 -12.51 -11.20
N GLY A 164 -48.01 -11.72 -12.08
CA GLY A 164 -48.66 -10.61 -12.78
C GLY A 164 -48.67 -9.26 -12.04
N MET A 165 -48.31 -9.21 -10.75
CA MET A 165 -48.29 -7.95 -9.99
C MET A 165 -47.12 -7.04 -10.40
N ASP A 166 -47.37 -5.74 -10.58
CA ASP A 166 -46.30 -4.78 -10.91
C ASP A 166 -45.26 -4.65 -9.78
N HIS A 167 -44.01 -4.33 -10.14
CA HIS A 167 -42.93 -4.24 -9.17
C HIS A 167 -43.09 -3.05 -8.21
N GLU A 168 -43.60 -1.91 -8.67
CA GLU A 168 -43.83 -0.74 -7.83
C GLU A 168 -45.05 -0.94 -6.93
N GLU A 169 -46.11 -1.56 -7.44
CA GLU A 169 -47.26 -1.97 -6.63
C GLU A 169 -46.86 -2.97 -5.54
N TYR A 170 -46.05 -3.98 -5.89
CA TYR A 170 -45.50 -4.93 -4.93
C TYR A 170 -44.69 -4.23 -3.82
N LYS A 171 -43.92 -3.19 -4.12
CA LYS A 171 -43.19 -2.43 -3.10
C LYS A 171 -44.11 -1.65 -2.16
N GLN A 172 -45.33 -1.35 -2.57
CA GLN A 172 -46.32 -0.66 -1.75
C GLN A 172 -47.11 -1.59 -0.83
N THR A 173 -47.05 -2.91 -1.05
CA THR A 173 -47.69 -3.90 -0.18
C THR A 173 -47.22 -3.79 1.27
N SER A 174 -48.13 -4.09 2.20
CA SER A 174 -47.84 -4.11 3.64
C SER A 174 -46.72 -5.09 3.97
N GLU A 175 -46.76 -6.29 3.36
CA GLU A 175 -45.77 -7.35 3.55
C GLU A 175 -44.36 -6.91 3.14
N TYR A 176 -44.22 -6.28 1.98
CA TYR A 176 -42.91 -5.78 1.54
C TYR A 176 -42.40 -4.63 2.43
N LYS A 177 -43.30 -3.75 2.90
CA LYS A 177 -42.94 -2.66 3.84
C LYS A 177 -42.44 -3.21 5.17
N ILE A 178 -43.11 -4.23 5.72
CA ILE A 178 -42.70 -4.93 6.94
C ILE A 178 -41.34 -5.62 6.72
N TYR A 179 -41.19 -6.36 5.63
CA TYR A 179 -39.89 -6.97 5.28
C TYR A 179 -38.76 -5.93 5.20
N ARG A 180 -39.01 -4.77 4.60
CA ARG A 180 -38.00 -3.71 4.44
C ARG A 180 -37.61 -3.09 5.78
N SER A 181 -38.55 -2.87 6.69
CA SER A 181 -38.25 -2.33 8.02
C SER A 181 -37.46 -3.35 8.86
N GLU A 182 -37.90 -4.61 8.88
CA GLU A 182 -37.19 -5.70 9.57
C GLU A 182 -35.79 -5.93 9.00
N LEU A 183 -35.65 -5.92 7.68
CA LEU A 183 -34.34 -6.07 7.03
C LEU A 183 -33.39 -4.94 7.41
N LYS A 184 -33.90 -3.71 7.56
CA LYS A 184 -33.10 -2.55 7.98
C LYS A 184 -32.59 -2.75 9.42
N ILE A 185 -33.45 -3.20 10.32
CA ILE A 185 -33.10 -3.49 11.72
C ILE A 185 -32.05 -4.60 11.78
N TRP A 186 -32.30 -5.71 11.08
CA TRP A 186 -31.39 -6.86 11.04
C TRP A 186 -30.02 -6.47 10.49
N LYS A 187 -29.97 -5.71 9.38
CA LYS A 187 -28.71 -5.21 8.81
C LYS A 187 -27.95 -4.32 9.78
N SER A 188 -28.64 -3.40 10.46
CA SER A 188 -28.01 -2.52 11.44
C SER A 188 -27.38 -3.33 12.58
N CYS A 189 -28.11 -4.30 13.11
CA CYS A 189 -27.60 -5.20 14.15
C CYS A 189 -26.39 -6.01 13.65
N GLU A 190 -26.48 -6.60 12.45
CA GLU A 190 -25.39 -7.37 11.84
C GLU A 190 -24.12 -6.55 11.63
N GLU A 191 -24.26 -5.30 11.19
CA GLU A 191 -23.13 -4.40 11.02
C GLU A 191 -22.47 -4.07 12.36
N ASP A 192 -23.27 -3.85 13.41
CA ASP A 192 -22.75 -3.57 14.74
C ASP A 192 -22.12 -4.80 15.39
N TYR A 193 -22.73 -5.98 15.24
CA TYR A 193 -22.13 -7.25 15.66
C TYR A 193 -20.82 -7.51 14.93
N LYS A 194 -20.76 -7.29 13.60
CA LYS A 194 -19.50 -7.41 12.85
C LYS A 194 -18.44 -6.47 13.36
N LYS A 195 -18.79 -5.22 13.68
CA LYS A 195 -17.86 -4.26 14.28
C LYS A 195 -17.37 -4.75 15.64
N GLU A 196 -18.26 -5.22 16.51
CA GLU A 196 -17.89 -5.78 17.82
C GLU A 196 -16.98 -7.00 17.69
N VAL A 197 -17.29 -7.93 16.79
CA VAL A 197 -16.42 -9.10 16.49
C VAL A 197 -15.07 -8.68 15.89
N LEU A 198 -15.04 -7.61 15.09
CA LEU A 198 -13.81 -7.05 14.51
C LEU A 198 -12.95 -6.32 15.54
N TRP A 199 -13.57 -5.74 16.56
CA TRP A 199 -12.90 -4.86 17.52
C TRP A 199 -12.61 -5.54 18.86
N GLY A 200 -13.29 -6.65 19.17
CA GLY A 200 -13.13 -7.42 20.39
C GLY A 200 -13.26 -6.54 21.64
N ASP A 201 -12.45 -6.84 22.65
CA ASP A 201 -12.43 -6.11 23.93
C ASP A 201 -11.92 -4.66 23.80
N CYS A 202 -11.38 -4.27 22.65
CA CYS A 202 -10.94 -2.89 22.40
C CYS A 202 -12.12 -1.91 22.23
N GLY A 203 -13.35 -2.43 22.10
CA GLY A 203 -14.57 -1.62 22.02
C GLY A 203 -14.69 -0.78 20.75
N LYS A 204 -15.64 0.16 20.75
CA LYS A 204 -15.98 0.94 19.54
C LYS A 204 -14.88 1.93 19.16
N LYS A 205 -14.60 2.04 17.86
CA LYS A 205 -13.66 3.04 17.33
C LYS A 205 -14.09 4.45 17.77
N PRO A 206 -13.21 5.25 18.40
CA PRO A 206 -13.53 6.62 18.80
C PRO A 206 -14.01 7.47 17.61
N LYS A 207 -15.05 8.29 17.84
CA LYS A 207 -15.57 9.21 16.82
C LYS A 207 -14.72 10.48 16.79
N LYS A 208 -14.34 10.91 15.59
CA LYS A 208 -13.63 12.18 15.39
C LYS A 208 -14.61 13.34 15.67
N PRO A 209 -14.24 14.32 16.51
CA PRO A 209 -15.10 15.47 16.78
C PRO A 209 -15.31 16.28 15.50
N ALA A 210 -16.47 16.92 15.35
CA ALA A 210 -16.71 17.80 14.22
C ALA A 210 -15.80 19.04 14.34
N ARG A 211 -15.41 19.61 13.20
CA ARG A 211 -14.72 20.91 13.18
C ARG A 211 -15.78 22.00 13.11
N ASN A 212 -15.69 23.00 13.98
CA ASN A 212 -16.56 24.16 13.93
C ASN A 212 -16.39 24.91 12.60
N GLU A 213 -17.48 25.44 12.07
CA GLU A 213 -17.48 26.20 10.82
C GLU A 213 -16.56 27.43 10.94
N GLY A 214 -15.74 27.67 9.90
CA GLY A 214 -14.75 28.75 9.90
C GLY A 214 -13.45 28.49 10.68
N MET A 215 -13.32 27.39 11.44
CA MET A 215 -12.11 27.10 12.21
C MET A 215 -10.97 26.55 11.33
N ASN A 216 -9.75 27.06 11.51
CA ASN A 216 -8.56 26.57 10.81
C ASN A 216 -8.24 25.11 11.23
N HIS A 217 -7.70 24.31 10.31
CA HIS A 217 -7.33 22.92 10.55
C HIS A 217 -6.24 22.77 11.63
N GLU A 218 -5.25 23.66 11.68
CA GLU A 218 -4.20 23.57 12.71
C GLU A 218 -4.73 23.98 14.09
N GLU A 219 -5.58 25.00 14.17
CA GLU A 219 -6.29 25.39 15.40
C GLU A 219 -7.22 24.28 15.89
N TYR A 220 -7.97 23.67 14.97
CA TYR A 220 -8.83 22.52 15.28
C TYR A 220 -8.03 21.36 15.89
N LYS A 221 -6.79 21.10 15.44
CA LYS A 221 -5.95 20.06 16.04
C LYS A 221 -5.49 20.41 17.46
N GLN A 222 -5.45 21.68 17.83
CA GLN A 222 -5.10 22.12 19.17
C GLN A 222 -6.29 22.12 20.13
N THR A 223 -7.52 21.93 19.63
CA THR A 223 -8.70 21.82 20.51
C THR A 223 -8.59 20.63 21.46
N SER A 224 -9.04 20.81 22.70
CA SER A 224 -9.05 19.78 23.74
C SER A 224 -9.84 18.53 23.30
N GLU A 225 -10.95 18.72 22.57
CA GLU A 225 -11.75 17.63 22.01
C GLU A 225 -10.97 16.80 20.99
N TYR A 226 -10.27 17.44 20.05
CA TYR A 226 -9.46 16.73 19.06
C TYR A 226 -8.26 16.02 19.70
N GLN A 227 -7.60 16.66 20.68
CA GLN A 227 -6.49 16.04 21.41
C GLN A 227 -6.94 14.80 22.18
N THR A 228 -8.09 14.88 22.85
CA THR A 228 -8.70 13.74 23.57
C THR A 228 -9.08 12.61 22.60
N TYR A 229 -9.67 12.95 21.45
CA TYR A 229 -9.91 11.99 20.37
C TYR A 229 -8.60 11.37 19.85
N ARG A 230 -7.55 12.17 19.65
CA ARG A 230 -6.27 11.67 19.13
C ARG A 230 -5.64 10.66 20.09
N GLN A 231 -5.73 10.91 21.40
CA GLN A 231 -5.18 10.02 22.42
C GLN A 231 -6.00 8.72 22.52
N SER A 232 -7.33 8.82 22.63
CA SER A 232 -8.23 7.65 22.64
C SER A 232 -8.08 6.82 21.36
N PHE A 233 -7.96 7.46 20.20
CA PHE A 233 -7.74 6.77 18.92
C PHE A 233 -6.39 6.05 18.86
N LYS A 234 -5.31 6.65 19.37
CA LYS A 234 -4.00 5.99 19.48
C LYS A 234 -4.08 4.75 20.38
N ASN A 235 -4.75 4.84 21.52
CA ASN A 235 -4.91 3.74 22.46
C ASN A 235 -5.75 2.61 21.85
N TRP A 236 -6.87 2.95 21.23
CA TRP A 236 -7.71 2.00 20.49
C TRP A 236 -6.92 1.28 19.39
N LYS A 237 -6.14 2.03 18.60
CA LYS A 237 -5.31 1.45 17.54
C LYS A 237 -4.26 0.50 18.09
N LYS A 238 -3.59 0.85 19.20
CA LYS A 238 -2.64 -0.03 19.89
C LYS A 238 -3.31 -1.32 20.34
N CYS A 239 -4.49 -1.25 20.96
CA CYS A 239 -5.25 -2.43 21.40
C CYS A 239 -5.56 -3.35 20.21
N ILE A 240 -6.08 -2.79 19.11
CA ILE A 240 -6.38 -3.57 17.89
C ILE A 240 -5.12 -4.20 17.29
N ASP A 241 -3.99 -3.47 17.26
CA ASP A 241 -2.74 -3.98 16.71
C ASP A 241 -2.10 -5.05 17.62
N SER A 242 -2.30 -5.00 18.94
CA SER A 242 -1.93 -6.08 19.86
C SER A 242 -2.75 -7.35 19.61
N ASN A 243 -4.08 -7.22 19.46
CA ASN A 243 -4.97 -8.35 19.16
C ASN A 243 -4.68 -9.02 17.80
N LYS A 244 -3.92 -8.38 16.90
CA LYS A 244 -3.49 -8.96 15.62
C LYS A 244 -2.21 -9.77 15.71
N LYS A 245 -1.42 -9.61 16.77
CA LYS A 245 -0.13 -10.29 16.94
C LYS A 245 -0.25 -11.63 17.69
N GLU A 246 -1.44 -11.95 18.21
CA GLU A 246 -1.80 -13.21 18.90
C GLU A 246 -2.70 -14.14 18.07
#